data_AF-H3KCX0-F1
#
_entry.id   AF-H3KCX0-F1
#
_cell.length_a   1.000
_cell.length_b   1.000
_cell.length_c   1.000
_cell.angle_alpha   90.00
_cell.angle_beta   90.00
_cell.angle_gamma   90.00
#
_symmetry.space_group_name_H-M   'P 1'
#
loop_
_entity.id
_entity.type
_entity.pdbx_description
1 polymer ?
#
loop_
_entity_poly.entity_id
_entity_poly.type
_entity_poly.pdbx_seq_one_letter_code
_entity_poly.pdbx_strand_id
1 'polypeptide(L)'
;MKKLHRIALTSAMAALLLSGCASFWTSTDFTPYVGDDTVYFGRGGAMEVMEGVEVWKTGLPNRKYRIIGVINAESADGWQARKQLLTKVRS
;
A
#
# COMPACT_ATOMS: atom_id res chain seq x y z
N MET A 1 20.87 41.64 -16.62
CA MET A 1 20.75 40.19 -16.91
C MET A 1 20.77 39.29 -15.66
N LYS A 2 21.63 39.53 -14.66
CA LYS A 2 21.75 38.68 -13.45
C LYS A 2 20.45 38.58 -12.59
N LYS A 3 19.62 39.63 -12.55
CA LYS A 3 18.32 39.63 -11.83
C LYS A 3 17.25 38.76 -12.51
N LEU A 4 17.15 38.81 -13.85
CA LEU A 4 16.25 37.92 -14.60
C LEU A 4 16.62 36.45 -14.41
N HIS A 5 17.92 36.14 -14.40
CA HIS A 5 18.40 34.77 -14.19
C HIS A 5 18.06 34.22 -12.80
N ARG A 6 18.07 35.07 -11.76
CA ARG A 6 17.70 34.70 -10.39
C ARG A 6 16.19 34.46 -10.27
N ILE A 7 15.36 35.31 -10.88
CA ILE A 7 13.90 35.17 -10.89
C ILE A 7 13.48 33.89 -11.65
N ALA A 8 14.13 33.62 -12.78
CA ALA A 8 13.91 32.39 -13.55
C ALA A 8 14.29 31.14 -12.74
N LEU A 9 15.42 31.16 -12.03
CA LEU A 9 15.83 30.03 -11.17
C LEU A 9 14.84 29.78 -10.03
N THR A 10 14.36 30.84 -9.36
CA THR A 10 13.40 30.71 -8.26
C THR A 10 12.04 30.20 -8.73
N SER A 11 11.60 30.63 -9.93
CA SER A 11 10.36 30.16 -10.53
C SER A 11 10.43 28.67 -10.92
N ALA A 12 11.57 28.23 -11.48
CA ALA A 12 11.77 26.84 -11.85
C ALA A 12 11.79 25.90 -10.62
N MET A 13 12.41 26.34 -9.52
CA MET A 13 12.42 25.57 -8.27
C MET A 13 11.02 25.43 -7.66
N ALA A 14 10.22 26.50 -7.69
CA ALA A 14 8.84 26.45 -7.20
C ALA A 14 7.97 25.48 -8.01
N ALA A 15 8.08 25.49 -9.34
CA ALA A 15 7.33 24.58 -10.21
C ALA A 15 7.64 23.10 -9.94
N LEU A 16 8.89 22.77 -9.61
CA LEU A 16 9.31 21.41 -9.23
C LEU A 16 8.75 20.96 -7.87
N LEU A 17 8.58 21.89 -6.93
CA LEU A 17 7.99 21.59 -5.61
C LEU A 17 6.48 21.35 -5.69
N LEU A 18 5.79 22.03 -6.61
CA LEU A 18 4.34 21.89 -6.79
C LEU A 18 3.93 20.62 -7.55
N SER A 19 4.81 20.02 -8.37
CA SER A 19 4.50 18.77 -9.09
C SER A 19 4.64 17.50 -8.23
N GLY A 20 5.31 17.59 -7.08
CA GLY A 20 5.53 16.43 -6.19
C GLY A 20 4.30 15.99 -5.39
N CYS A 21 3.27 16.83 -5.26
CA CYS A 21 2.09 16.51 -4.44
C CYS A 21 1.07 15.59 -5.14
N ALA A 22 1.13 15.46 -6.47
CA ALA A 22 0.18 14.64 -7.23
C ALA A 22 0.49 13.13 -7.16
N SER A 23 1.70 12.74 -6.74
CA SER A 23 2.18 11.36 -6.80
C SER A 23 1.85 10.51 -5.56
N PHE A 24 1.13 11.06 -4.56
CA PHE A 24 0.89 10.36 -3.29
C PHE A 24 -0.41 9.54 -3.23
N TRP A 25 -1.18 9.49 -4.33
CA TRP A 25 -2.39 8.66 -4.40
C TRP A 25 -2.07 7.34 -5.11
N THR A 26 -1.29 6.48 -4.46
CA THR A 26 -1.26 5.06 -4.82
C THR A 26 -2.62 4.47 -4.45
N SER A 27 -3.56 4.50 -5.39
CA SER A 27 -4.86 3.86 -5.27
C SER A 27 -4.62 2.35 -5.16
N THR A 28 -4.90 1.77 -4.00
CA THR A 28 -4.95 0.33 -3.87
C THR A 28 -6.24 -0.14 -4.49
N ASP A 29 -6.13 -1.00 -5.51
CA ASP A 29 -7.29 -1.71 -6.05
C ASP A 29 -7.81 -2.69 -5.00
N PHE A 30 -8.74 -2.20 -4.18
CA PHE A 30 -9.54 -3.00 -3.28
C PHE A 30 -10.83 -3.41 -3.99
N THR A 31 -11.01 -4.72 -4.16
CA THR A 31 -12.26 -5.29 -4.67
C THR A 31 -13.01 -5.91 -3.50
N PRO A 32 -14.23 -5.45 -3.17
CA PRO A 32 -15.02 -6.04 -2.09
C PRO A 32 -15.33 -7.50 -2.42
N TYR A 33 -15.28 -8.35 -1.39
CA TYR A 33 -15.61 -9.76 -1.56
C TYR A 33 -17.13 -9.90 -1.65
N VAL A 34 -17.61 -10.52 -2.74
CA VAL A 34 -19.03 -10.84 -2.94
C VAL A 34 -19.19 -12.35 -2.87
N GLY A 35 -19.71 -12.82 -1.73
CA GLY A 35 -19.99 -14.22 -1.46
C GLY A 35 -20.90 -14.34 -0.24
N ASP A 36 -21.35 -15.56 0.06
CA ASP A 36 -22.15 -15.84 1.25
C ASP A 36 -21.37 -15.49 2.54
N ASP A 37 -22.07 -15.30 3.66
CA ASP A 37 -21.49 -14.96 4.98
C ASP A 37 -20.70 -16.13 5.62
N THR A 38 -19.79 -16.70 4.84
CA THR A 38 -19.03 -17.90 5.16
C THR A 38 -17.94 -17.57 6.16
N VAL A 39 -17.95 -18.30 7.28
CA VAL A 39 -16.88 -18.26 8.27
C VAL A 39 -15.89 -19.37 7.95
N TYR A 40 -14.65 -18.99 7.66
CA TYR A 40 -13.54 -19.92 7.42
C TYR A 40 -12.82 -20.24 8.73
N PHE A 41 -12.18 -21.40 8.78
CA PHE A 41 -11.30 -21.80 9.88
C PHE A 41 -9.93 -22.18 9.33
N GLY A 42 -8.93 -21.35 9.57
CA GLY A 42 -7.55 -21.63 9.15
C GLY A 42 -6.80 -22.46 10.18
N ARG A 43 -5.72 -23.11 9.72
CA ARG A 43 -4.90 -24.05 10.52
C ARG A 43 -3.57 -23.45 10.98
N GLY A 44 -3.36 -22.14 10.77
CA GLY A 44 -2.09 -21.49 11.03
C GLY A 44 -1.08 -21.63 9.89
N GLY A 45 0.14 -21.18 10.16
CA GLY A 45 1.22 -21.02 9.19
C GLY A 45 2.21 -19.92 9.64
N ALA A 46 2.99 -19.39 8.69
CA ALA A 46 3.97 -18.34 8.95
C ALA A 46 3.29 -16.96 8.91
N MET A 47 3.32 -16.25 10.04
CA MET A 47 2.69 -14.95 10.21
C MET A 47 3.67 -13.94 10.77
N GLU A 48 3.54 -12.69 10.32
CA GLU A 48 4.15 -11.54 10.95
C GLU A 48 3.10 -10.47 11.25
N VAL A 49 3.32 -9.72 12.33
CA VAL A 49 2.50 -8.54 12.63
C VAL A 49 3.19 -7.33 12.04
N MET A 50 2.49 -6.63 11.16
CA MET A 50 2.96 -5.42 10.50
C MET A 50 1.99 -4.30 10.85
N GLU A 51 2.47 -3.30 11.61
CA GLU A 51 1.65 -2.16 12.03
C GLU A 51 0.33 -2.55 12.72
N GLY A 52 0.34 -3.65 13.49
CA GLY A 52 -0.84 -4.17 14.18
C GLY A 52 -1.76 -5.04 13.33
N VAL A 53 -1.46 -5.21 12.04
CA VAL A 53 -2.16 -6.12 11.13
C VAL A 53 -1.39 -7.43 11.01
N GLU A 54 -2.07 -8.57 11.14
CA GLU A 54 -1.46 -9.86 10.87
C GLU A 54 -1.36 -10.13 9.37
N VAL A 55 -0.15 -10.39 8.89
CA VAL A 55 0.13 -10.76 7.51
C VAL A 55 0.62 -12.21 7.49
N TRP A 56 -0.20 -13.08 6.91
CA TRP A 56 0.06 -14.51 6.80
C TRP A 56 0.78 -14.78 5.47
N LYS A 57 2.10 -15.00 5.54
CA LYS A 57 2.96 -15.27 4.37
C LYS A 57 2.80 -16.69 3.83
N THR A 58 2.41 -17.61 4.71
CA THR A 58 2.13 -19.00 4.36
C THR A 58 1.02 -19.51 5.27
N GLY A 59 0.10 -20.29 4.72
CA GLY A 59 -1.06 -20.78 5.48
C GLY A 59 -2.15 -19.73 5.63
N LEU A 60 -2.97 -19.88 6.68
CA LEU A 60 -4.18 -19.07 6.92
C LEU A 60 -4.30 -18.76 8.42
N PRO A 61 -5.09 -17.74 8.81
CA PRO A 61 -5.28 -17.39 10.21
C PRO A 61 -5.61 -18.60 11.09
N ASN A 62 -4.89 -18.79 12.20
CA ASN A 62 -5.16 -19.88 13.15
C ASN A 62 -6.40 -19.59 14.03
N ARG A 63 -7.51 -19.22 13.40
CA ARG A 63 -8.78 -18.86 14.03
C ARG A 63 -9.89 -18.78 12.98
N LYS A 64 -11.11 -18.52 13.44
CA LYS A 64 -12.23 -18.15 12.56
C LYS A 64 -11.96 -16.80 11.90
N TYR A 65 -12.21 -16.69 10.60
CA TYR A 65 -12.09 -15.43 9.85
C TYR A 65 -13.09 -15.36 8.70
N ARG A 66 -13.26 -14.16 8.14
CA ARG A 66 -14.08 -13.89 6.96
C ARG A 66 -13.27 -13.08 5.95
N ILE A 67 -13.52 -13.30 4.67
CA ILE A 67 -12.94 -12.49 3.60
C ILE A 67 -13.86 -11.27 3.39
N ILE A 68 -13.30 -10.07 3.46
CA ILE A 68 -14.05 -8.81 3.22
C ILE A 68 -13.74 -8.19 1.86
N GLY A 69 -12.62 -8.58 1.26
CA GLY A 69 -12.18 -8.09 -0.04
C GLY A 69 -10.81 -8.62 -0.42
N VAL A 70 -10.38 -8.25 -1.61
CA VAL A 70 -9.12 -8.67 -2.22
C VAL A 70 -8.38 -7.43 -2.68
N ILE A 71 -7.08 -7.39 -2.40
CA ILE A 71 -6.18 -6.39 -2.93
C ILE A 71 -5.22 -7.10 -3.88
N ASN A 72 -5.13 -6.62 -5.12
CA ASN A 72 -4.10 -7.10 -6.04
C ASN A 72 -2.81 -6.32 -5.80
N ALA A 73 -1.76 -7.00 -5.39
CA ALA A 73 -0.44 -6.43 -5.20
C ALA A 73 0.58 -7.23 -6.00
N GLU A 74 1.13 -6.63 -7.04
CA GLU A 74 2.39 -7.09 -7.61
C GLU A 74 3.50 -6.60 -6.69
N SER A 75 4.09 -7.51 -5.91
CA SER A 75 5.25 -7.20 -5.09
C SER A 75 6.48 -7.88 -5.68
N ALA A 76 7.55 -7.12 -5.89
CA ALA A 76 8.88 -7.69 -6.06
C ALA A 76 9.34 -8.32 -4.75
N ASP A 77 9.98 -9.49 -4.82
CA ASP A 77 10.45 -10.23 -3.65
C ASP A 77 11.38 -9.38 -2.75
N GLY A 78 11.31 -9.57 -1.43
CA GLY A 78 12.24 -8.95 -0.46
C GLY A 78 11.68 -7.77 0.35
N TRP A 79 12.55 -6.84 0.78
CA TRP A 79 12.20 -5.77 1.73
C TRP A 79 11.19 -4.74 1.18
N GLN A 80 11.11 -4.62 -0.15
CA GLN A 80 10.20 -3.71 -0.85
C GLN A 80 8.74 -4.19 -0.73
N ALA A 81 8.49 -5.51 -0.78
CA ALA A 81 7.18 -6.10 -0.60
C ALA A 81 6.53 -5.68 0.73
N ARG A 82 7.32 -5.64 1.82
CA ARG A 82 6.84 -5.22 3.15
C ARG A 82 6.26 -3.80 3.15
N LYS A 83 6.96 -2.83 2.55
CA LYS A 83 6.48 -1.45 2.49
C LYS A 83 5.24 -1.31 1.59
N GLN A 84 5.21 -2.05 0.48
CA GLN A 84 4.11 -2.02 -0.47
C GLN A 84 2.82 -2.60 0.14
N LEU A 85 2.89 -3.75 0.83
CA LEU A 85 1.74 -4.36 1.48
C LEU A 85 1.12 -3.45 2.55
N LEU A 86 1.95 -2.85 3.40
CA LEU A 86 1.46 -1.95 4.45
C LEU A 86 0.78 -0.70 3.89
N THR A 87 1.37 -0.10 2.87
CA THR A 87 0.78 1.07 2.20
C THR A 87 -0.60 0.72 1.64
N LYS A 88 -0.74 -0.48 1.06
CA LYS A 88 -1.98 -0.93 0.45
C LYS A 88 -3.10 -1.27 1.44
N VAL A 89 -2.76 -1.80 2.60
CA VAL A 89 -3.76 -2.11 3.65
C VAL A 89 -4.34 -0.83 4.27
N ARG A 90 -3.59 0.29 4.23
CA ARG A 90 -3.98 1.54 4.89
C ARG A 90 -4.78 2.51 4.00
N SER A 91 -4.62 2.43 2.68
CA SER A 91 -5.32 3.31 1.72
C SER A 91 -6.80 2.97 1.63
#